data_AF-A0A9D7NX85-F1
#
_entry.id   AF-A0A9D7NX85-F1
#
_cell.length_a   1.000
_cell.length_b   1.000
_cell.length_c   1.000
_cell.angle_alpha   90.00
_cell.angle_beta   90.00
_cell.angle_gamma   90.00
#
_symmetry.space_group_name_H-M   'P 1'
#
loop_
_entity.id
_entity.type
_entity.pdbx_description
1 polymer ?
#
loop_
_entity_poly.entity_id
_entity_poly.type
_entity_poly.pdbx_seq_one_letter_code
_entity_poly.pdbx_strand_id
1 'polypeptide(L)' 'MALHAPHLSYYRTILDKISWADRATFRKELRKAFRRCSEEERTELKNWFRNTCVCRNAAPSSGDAGPDQLK' A
#
# COMPACT_ATOMS: atom_id res chain seq x y z
N MET A 1 -22.67 5.01 -14.55
CA MET A 1 -21.97 5.90 -13.60
C MET A 1 -21.21 5.01 -12.63
N ALA A 2 -19.89 4.92 -12.77
CA ALA A 2 -19.06 4.16 -11.83
C ALA A 2 -19.17 4.85 -10.46
N LEU A 3 -19.83 4.19 -9.52
CA LEU A 3 -19.85 4.60 -8.12
C LEU A 3 -18.41 4.59 -7.65
N HIS A 4 -17.76 5.74 -7.66
CA HIS A 4 -16.41 5.95 -7.16
C HIS A 4 -16.29 5.26 -5.80
N ALA A 5 -15.52 4.19 -5.75
CA ALA A 5 -15.26 3.33 -4.61
C ALA A 5 -15.14 4.14 -3.30
N PRO A 6 -16.23 4.31 -2.52
CA PRO A 6 -16.20 5.16 -1.32
C PRO A 6 -15.29 4.55 -0.25
N HIS A 7 -15.07 3.23 -0.34
CA HIS A 7 -14.14 2.51 0.51
C HIS A 7 -12.69 2.86 0.22
N LEU A 8 -12.31 3.05 -1.04
CA LEU A 8 -10.90 3.23 -1.39
C LEU A 8 -10.36 4.58 -0.94
N SER A 9 -11.11 5.67 -1.13
CA SER A 9 -10.74 7.00 -0.63
C SER A 9 -10.69 7.04 0.89
N TYR A 10 -11.70 6.46 1.55
CA TYR A 10 -11.74 6.32 3.01
C TYR A 10 -10.53 5.56 3.57
N TYR A 11 -10.21 4.40 2.97
CA TYR A 11 -9.06 3.60 3.39
C TYR A 11 -7.74 4.30 3.09
N ARG A 12 -7.58 5.00 1.96
CA ARG A 12 -6.39 5.81 1.68
C ARG A 12 -6.16 6.85 2.78
N THR A 13 -7.18 7.64 3.15
CA THR A 13 -7.05 8.67 4.21
C THR A 13 -6.69 8.07 5.57
N ILE A 14 -7.32 6.95 5.94
CA ILE A 14 -7.02 6.30 7.23
C ILE A 14 -5.62 5.70 7.23
N LEU A 15 -5.26 4.96 6.17
CA LEU A 15 -3.96 4.33 6.03
C LEU A 15 -2.83 5.35 6.03
N ASP A 16 -3.04 6.51 5.41
CA ASP A 16 -2.09 7.63 5.40
C ASP A 16 -1.83 8.14 6.83
N LYS A 17 -2.91 8.47 7.57
CA LYS A 17 -2.82 8.97 8.95
C LYS A 17 -2.14 8.00 9.91
N ILE A 18 -2.44 6.70 9.80
CA ILE A 18 -1.91 5.69 10.73
C ILE A 18 -0.56 5.10 10.30
N SER A 19 -0.12 5.34 9.06
CA SER A 19 1.14 4.79 8.52
C SER A 19 2.36 5.16 9.36
N TRP A 20 2.32 6.33 10.00
CA TRP A 20 3.37 6.86 10.87
C TRP A 20 3.12 6.63 12.35
N ALA A 21 1.86 6.49 12.77
CA ALA A 21 1.49 6.43 14.18
C ALA A 21 1.67 5.04 14.79
N ASP A 22 1.19 3.99 14.11
CA ASP A 22 1.23 2.64 14.67
C ASP A 22 1.24 1.57 13.57
N ARG A 23 2.38 0.88 13.45
CA ARG A 23 2.61 -0.14 12.41
C ARG A 23 1.72 -1.38 12.60
N ALA A 24 1.30 -1.69 13.82
CA ALA A 24 0.42 -2.83 14.09
C ALA A 24 -1.01 -2.54 13.62
N THR A 25 -1.52 -1.35 13.92
CA THR A 25 -2.83 -0.82 13.53
C THR A 25 -2.89 -0.60 12.03
N PHE A 26 -1.83 -0.05 11.44
CA PHE A 26 -1.68 0.04 9.99
C PHE A 26 -1.88 -1.32 9.32
N ARG A 27 -1.19 -2.38 9.77
CA ARG A 27 -1.35 -3.74 9.21
C ARG A 27 -2.75 -4.33 9.46
N LYS A 28 -3.43 -3.96 10.54
CA LYS A 28 -4.81 -4.39 10.81
C LYS A 28 -5.79 -3.73 9.84
N GLU A 29 -5.73 -2.42 9.69
CA GLU A 29 -6.60 -1.67 8.78
C GLU A 29 -6.32 -2.00 7.32
N LEU A 30 -5.05 -2.20 6.95
CA LEU A 30 -4.67 -2.64 5.61
C LEU A 30 -5.34 -3.99 5.29
N ARG A 31 -5.28 -4.96 6.20
CA ARG A 31 -5.95 -6.26 6.01
C ARG A 31 -7.48 -6.13 5.91
N LYS A 32 -8.09 -5.19 6.64
CA LYS A 32 -9.53 -4.90 6.53
C LYS A 32 -9.88 -4.29 5.17
N ALA A 33 -9.06 -3.34 4.69
CA ALA A 33 -9.20 -2.74 3.37
C ALA A 33 -9.11 -3.81 2.28
N PHE A 34 -8.08 -4.67 2.31
CA PHE A 34 -7.97 -5.79 1.34
C PHE A 34 -9.17 -6.73 1.38
N ARG A 35 -9.76 -7.04 2.55
CA ARG A 35 -10.95 -7.90 2.60
C ARG A 35 -12.20 -7.25 2.00
N ARG A 36 -12.34 -5.93 2.10
CA ARG A 36 -13.54 -5.19 1.68
C ARG A 36 -13.44 -4.60 0.26
N CYS A 37 -12.23 -4.40 -0.24
CA CYS A 37 -11.97 -3.93 -1.59
C CYS A 37 -11.98 -5.09 -2.60
N SER A 38 -12.50 -4.79 -3.78
CA SER A 38 -12.49 -5.59 -4.99
C SER A 38 -11.07 -5.75 -5.54
N GLU A 39 -10.83 -6.68 -6.47
CA GLU A 39 -9.48 -6.95 -6.99
C GLU A 39 -8.84 -5.74 -7.68
N GLU A 40 -9.62 -4.95 -8.42
CA GLU A 40 -9.21 -3.65 -8.97
C GLU A 40 -8.80 -2.66 -7.88
N GLU A 41 -9.68 -2.48 -6.88
CA GLU A 41 -9.44 -1.58 -5.75
C GLU A 41 -8.20 -1.97 -4.93
N ARG A 42 -7.95 -3.28 -4.77
CA ARG A 42 -6.75 -3.81 -4.11
C ARG A 42 -5.49 -3.45 -4.89
N THR A 43 -5.55 -3.49 -6.21
CA THR A 43 -4.43 -3.15 -7.09
C THR A 43 -4.10 -1.67 -6.98
N GLU A 44 -5.13 -0.82 -7.00
CA GLU A 44 -5.00 0.61 -6.75
C GLU A 44 -4.45 0.93 -5.34
N LEU A 45 -4.92 0.23 -4.31
CA LEU A 45 -4.44 0.41 -2.94
C LEU A 45 -2.97 -0.03 -2.78
N LYS A 46 -2.58 -1.13 -3.44
CA LYS A 46 -1.17 -1.56 -3.51
C LYS A 46 -0.30 -0.54 -4.23
N ASN A 47 -0.77 0.01 -5.36
CA ASN A 47 -0.01 1.00 -6.12
C ASN A 47 0.18 2.29 -5.31
N TRP A 48 -0.90 2.78 -4.69
CA TRP A 48 -0.85 3.91 -3.76
C TRP A 48 0.12 3.65 -2.61
N PHE A 49 0.07 2.46 -1.98
CA PHE A 49 0.97 2.10 -0.90
C PHE A 49 2.44 2.13 -1.31
N ARG A 50 2.77 1.67 -2.52
CA ARG A 50 4.14 1.67 -3.05
C ARG A 50 4.67 3.07 -3.33
N ASN A 51 3.81 3.97 -3.80
CA ASN A 51 4.20 5.32 -4.20
C ASN A 51 4.09 6.35 -3.07
N THR A 52 3.21 6.12 -2.08
CA THR A 52 2.83 7.11 -1.07
C THR A 52 3.17 6.67 0.35
N CYS A 53 3.20 5.38 0.68
CA CYS A 53 3.51 4.98 2.06
C CYS A 53 4.99 5.14 2.35
N VAL A 54 5.29 6.17 3.12
CA VAL A 54 6.64 6.51 3.59
C VAL A 54 7.21 5.43 4.54
N CYS A 55 6.34 4.57 5.07
CA CYS A 55 6.71 3.37 5.82
C CYS A 55 7.55 2.35 5.01
N ARG A 56 7.51 2.41 3.67
CA ARG A 56 8.31 1.58 2.75
C ARG A 56 9.77 2.06 2.68
N ASN A 57 10.02 3.37 2.85
CA ASN A 57 11.36 3.95 2.75
C ASN A 57 12.28 3.57 3.93
N ALA A 58 11.76 2.88 4.95
CA ALA A 58 12.56 2.34 6.06
C ALA A 58 13.17 0.96 5.78
N ALA A 59 12.85 0.31 4.66
CA ALA A 59 13.58 -0.87 4.22
C ALA A 59 14.71 -0.41 3.29
N PRO A 60 16.01 -0.62 3.62
CA PRO A 60 17.02 -0.60 2.58
C PRO A 60 16.57 -1.65 1.57
N SER A 61 16.32 -1.18 0.35
CA SER A 61 16.07 -2.03 -0.81
C SER A 61 17.10 -3.16 -0.77
N SER A 62 16.65 -4.37 -0.44
CA SER A 62 17.38 -5.57 -0.84
C SER A 62 17.47 -5.44 -2.35
N GLY A 63 18.66 -5.08 -2.82
CA GLY A 63 18.95 -4.79 -4.20
C GLY A 63 18.41 -5.93 -5.06
N ASP A 64 17.62 -5.55 -6.05
CA ASP A 64 18.07 -5.68 -7.42
C ASP A 64 19.31 -6.59 -7.56
N ALA A 65 19.09 -7.90 -7.62
CA ALA A 65 20.00 -8.79 -8.30
C ALA A 65 19.86 -8.46 -9.78
N GLY A 66 20.58 -7.43 -10.23
CA GLY A 66 20.72 -7.09 -11.63
C GLY A 66 21.24 -8.31 -12.40
N PRO A 67 20.74 -8.59 -13.61
CA PRO A 67 21.22 -9.71 -14.39
C PRO A 67 22.66 -9.43 -14.84
N ASP A 68 23.51 -10.44 -14.70
CA ASP A 68 24.60 -10.80 -15.61
C ASP A 68 25.35 -9.63 -16.29
N GLN A 69 26.54 -9.29 -15.79
CA GLN A 69 27.61 -8.71 -16.61
C GLN A 69 28.93 -9.39 -16.22
N LEU A 70 29.12 -10.53 -16.86
CA LEU A 70 30.40 -11.20 -17.08
C LEU A 70 31.38 -10.25 -17.79
N LYS A 71 32.50 -9.93 -17.16
CA LYS A 71 33.79 -9.70 -17.83
C LYS A 71 34.96 -9.74 -16.85
#